data_AF-A0A1G3JIZ3-F1
#
_entry.id   AF-A0A1G3JIZ3-F1
#
_cell.length_a   1.000
_cell.length_b   1.000
_cell.length_c   1.000
_cell.angle_alpha   90.00
_cell.angle_beta   90.00
_cell.angle_gamma   90.00
#
_symmetry.space_group_name_H-M   'P 1'
#
loop_
_entity.id
_entity.type
_entity.pdbx_description
1 polymer ?
#
loop_
_entity_poly.entity_id
_entity_poly.type
_entity_poly.pdbx_seq_one_letter_code
_entity_poly.pdbx_strand_id
1 'polypeptide(L)' 'MTRETDINYLLHRQQMSLIRAQSCPSHQARIAYENLARGYIDQVDAYRRRNESMTGRAH' A
#
# COMPACT_ATOMS: atom_id res chain seq x y z
N MET A 1 12.12 -18.16 -3.64
CA MET A 1 11.51 -17.16 -4.54
C MET A 1 11.38 -15.85 -3.78
N THR A 2 12.28 -14.90 -4.02
CA THR A 2 12.03 -13.51 -3.63
C THR A 2 10.81 -13.08 -4.44
N ARG A 3 9.62 -13.12 -3.83
CA ARG A 3 8.43 -12.52 -4.44
C ARG A 3 8.75 -11.04 -4.53
N GLU A 4 9.15 -10.61 -5.73
CA GLU A 4 9.33 -9.20 -6.04
C GLU A 4 8.05 -8.49 -5.59
N THR A 5 8.18 -7.48 -4.73
CA THR A 5 7.03 -6.73 -4.26
C THR A 5 6.41 -6.02 -5.45
N ASP A 6 5.25 -6.49 -5.90
CA ASP A 6 4.52 -5.86 -7.01
C ASP A 6 3.90 -4.53 -6.54
N ILE A 7 4.61 -3.44 -6.79
CA ILE A 7 4.19 -2.09 -6.42
C ILE A 7 2.92 -1.68 -7.16
N ASN A 8 2.73 -2.13 -8.40
CA ASN A 8 1.53 -1.81 -9.17
C ASN A 8 0.30 -2.48 -8.54
N TYR A 9 0.43 -3.73 -8.10
CA TYR A 9 -0.62 -4.41 -7.33
C TYR A 9 -0.97 -3.65 -6.05
N LEU A 10 0.04 -3.21 -5.27
CA LEU A 10 -0.19 -2.49 -4.02
C LEU A 10 -0.88 -1.14 -4.25
N LEU A 11 -0.42 -0.35 -5.22
CA LEU A 11 -1.03 0.94 -5.58
C LEU A 11 -2.45 0.75 -6.11
N HIS A 12 -2.69 -0.26 -6.95
CA HIS A 12 -4.03 -0.56 -7.45
C HIS A 12 -4.99 -0.94 -6.30
N ARG A 13 -4.53 -1.76 -5.35
CA ARG A 13 -5.33 -2.15 -4.18
C ARG A 13 -5.60 -0.99 -3.23
N GLN A 14 -4.63 -0.09 -3.05
CA GLN A 14 -4.81 1.15 -2.30
C GLN A 14 -5.93 2.00 -2.94
N GLN A 15 -5.83 2.26 -4.24
CA GLN A 15 -6.80 3.08 -4.97
C GLN A 15 -8.21 2.47 -4.89
N MET A 16 -8.34 1.16 -5.10
CA MET A 16 -9.63 0.46 -4.99
C MET A 16 -10.21 0.54 -3.58
N SER A 17 -9.37 0.47 -2.54
CA SER A 17 -9.83 0.61 -1.15
C SER A 17 -10.34 2.02 -0.87
N LEU A 18 -9.65 3.06 -1.37
CA LEU A 18 -10.09 4.44 -1.24
C LEU A 18 -11.41 4.71 -1.96
N ILE A 19 -11.59 4.18 -3.18
CA ILE A 19 -12.86 4.29 -3.93
C ILE A 19 -14.00 3.65 -3.13
N ARG A 20 -13.77 2.47 -2.54
CA ARG A 20 -14.76 1.79 -1.71
C ARG A 20 -15.06 2.54 -0.42
N ALA A 21 -14.05 3.16 0.22
CA ALA A 21 -14.25 3.99 1.40
C ALA A 21 -15.17 5.19 1.09
N GLN A 22 -14.99 5.83 -0.06
CA GLN A 22 -15.79 6.98 -0.50
C GLN A 22 -17.22 6.60 -0.84
N SER A 23 -17.46 5.42 -1.41
CA SER A 23 -18.80 4.96 -1.80
C SER A 23 -19.56 4.24 -0.68
N CYS A 24 -18.94 3.93 0.46
CA CYS A 24 -19.57 3.16 1.52
C CYS A 24 -20.42 4.03 2.47
N PRO A 25 -21.71 3.72 2.67
CA PRO A 25 -22.56 4.48 3.60
C PRO A 25 -22.32 4.14 5.07
N SER A 26 -21.70 2.98 5.37
CA SER A 26 -21.40 2.56 6.74
C SER A 26 -20.08 3.17 7.22
N HIS A 27 -20.13 3.89 8.35
CA HIS A 27 -18.96 4.49 8.98
C HIS A 27 -17.88 3.45 9.32
N GLN A 28 -18.27 2.31 9.87
CA GLN A 28 -17.32 1.23 10.20
C GLN A 28 -16.67 0.63 8.95
N ALA A 29 -17.45 0.42 7.89
CA ALA A 29 -16.92 -0.11 6.63
C ALA A 29 -15.99 0.90 5.94
N ARG A 30 -16.31 2.19 5.99
CA ARG A 30 -15.44 3.27 5.52
C ARG A 30 -14.09 3.24 6.25
N ILE A 31 -14.08 3.19 7.58
CA ILE A 31 -12.85 3.08 8.37
C ILE A 31 -12.06 1.83 8.00
N ALA A 32 -12.72 0.68 7.81
CA ALA A 32 -12.05 -0.55 7.40
C ALA A 32 -11.34 -0.39 6.05
N TYR A 33 -11.98 0.23 5.06
CA TYR A 33 -11.37 0.50 3.77
C TYR A 33 -10.25 1.55 3.82
N GLU A 34 -10.38 2.59 4.64
CA GLU A 34 -9.32 3.58 4.87
C GLU A 34 -8.08 2.91 5.51
N ASN A 35 -8.28 2.01 6.48
CA ASN A 35 -7.21 1.24 7.10
C ASN A 35 -6.53 0.28 6.11
N LEU A 36 -7.29 -0.37 5.23
CA LEU A 36 -6.72 -1.18 4.15
C LEU A 36 -5.87 -0.33 3.20
N ALA A 37 -6.37 0.84 2.79
CA ALA A 37 -5.60 1.77 1.96
C ALA A 37 -4.30 2.22 2.64
N ARG A 38 -4.34 2.46 3.97
CA ARG A 38 -3.16 2.77 4.77
C ARG A 38 -2.13 1.64 4.75
N GLY A 39 -2.58 0.42 4.99
CA GLY A 39 -1.68 -0.74 5.00
C GLY A 39 -1.00 -1.00 3.65
N TYR A 40 -1.63 -0.66 2.53
CA TYR A 40 -0.99 -0.78 1.21
C TYR A 40 0.08 0.28 0.98
N ILE A 41 -0.16 1.54 1.37
CA ILE A 41 0.87 2.59 1.22
C ILE A 41 2.06 2.36 2.15
N ASP A 42 1.82 1.86 3.37
CA ASP A 42 2.89 1.52 4.31
C ASP A 42 3.82 0.43 3.76
N GLN A 43 3.26 -0.53 3.01
CA GLN A 43 4.06 -1.55 2.31
C GLN A 43 4.89 -0.98 1.16
N VAL A 44 4.34 -0.02 0.40
CA VAL A 44 5.09 0.70 -0.64
C VAL A 44 6.25 1.48 -0.03
N ASP A 45 6.02 2.18 1.07
CA ASP A 45 7.06 2.94 1.77
C ASP A 45 8.11 2.04 2.42
N ALA A 46 7.72 0.88 2.95
CA ALA A 46 8.66 -0.14 3.43
C ALA A 46 9.54 -0.68 2.29
N TYR A 47 8.96 -0.93 1.12
CA TYR A 47 9.71 -1.34 -0.07
C TYR A 47 10.68 -0.25 -0.54
N ARG A 48 10.24 1.02 -0.60
CA ARG A 48 11.09 2.16 -0.95
C ARG A 48 12.29 2.28 -0.02
N ARG A 49 12.06 2.29 1.30
CA ARG A 49 13.13 2.34 2.31
C ARG A 49 14.10 1.17 2.19
N ARG A 50 13.59 -0.03 1.91
CA ARG A 50 14.43 -1.21 1.68
C ARG A 50 15.31 -1.01 0.45
N ASN A 51 14.76 -0.53 -0.67
CA ASN A 51 15.53 -0.27 -1.88
C ASN A 51 16.59 0.80 -1.66
N GLU A 52 16.25 1.93 -1.03
CA GLU A 52 17.20 2.99 -0.68
C GLU A 52 18.38 2.45 0.16
N SER A 53 18.10 1.58 1.13
CA SER A 53 19.14 0.96 1.97
C SER A 53 20.05 -0.01 1.21
N MET A 54 19.55 -0.63 0.12
CA MET A 54 20.33 -1.53 -0.73
C MET A 54 21.17 -0.74 -1.73
N THR A 55 20.61 0.30 -2.35
CA THR A 55 21.33 1.19 -3.27
C THR A 55 22.41 2.00 -2.55
N GLY A 56 22.14 2.48 -1.34
CA GLY A 56 23.14 3.19 -0.52
C GLY A 56 24.30 2.32 -0.02
N ARG A 57 24.18 0.99 -0.08
CA ARG A 57 25.26 0.02 0.21
C ARG A 57 26.06 -0.39 -1.03
N ALA A 58 25.57 -0.06 -2.22
CA ALA A 58 26.19 -0.42 -3.50
C ALA A 58 27.15 0.68 -4.03
N HIS A 59 27.32 1.77 -3.27
CA HIS A 59 28.26 2.86 -3.50
C HIS A 59 29.31 2.88 -2.39
#